data_AF-A0A1G6GJ98-F1
#
_entry.id   AF-A0A1G6GJ98-F1
#
_cell.length_a   1.000
_cell.length_b   1.000
_cell.length_c   1.000
_cell.angle_alpha   90.00
_cell.angle_beta   90.00
_cell.angle_gamma   90.00
#
_symmetry.space_group_name_H-M   'P 1'
#
loop_
_entity.id
_entity.type
_entity.pdbx_description
1 polymer ?
#
loop_
_entity_poly.entity_id
_entity_poly.type
_entity_poly.pdbx_seq_one_letter_code
_entity_poly.pdbx_strand_id
1 'polypeptide(L)'
;MGGVPEELFCRGVLLGAFLTYVIKYDYTYKKLILSIVSSSAIFGLLHFTNLTHAPFPLTVMQVIISILGGLTFAFIYVQTGSIWYAVAVHFTNNFLRAPNTGIDSSIQTAALAIFGYFTILVVVYFLWYDRKHTPQLVKNIKQSLN
;
A
#
# COMPACT_ATOMS: atom_id res chain seq x y z
N MET A 1 3.78 -14.28 -1.58
CA MET A 1 2.42 -14.15 -1.01
C MET A 1 1.51 -13.55 -2.07
N GLY A 2 0.19 -13.79 -2.00
CA GLY A 2 -0.75 -13.40 -3.05
C GLY A 2 -1.39 -12.03 -2.76
N GLY A 3 -1.44 -11.15 -3.77
CA GLY A 3 -1.84 -9.75 -3.58
C GLY A 3 -3.27 -9.55 -3.06
N VAL A 4 -4.24 -10.39 -3.44
CA VAL A 4 -5.64 -10.23 -3.00
C VAL A 4 -5.81 -10.47 -1.48
N PRO A 5 -5.41 -11.62 -0.91
CA PRO A 5 -5.46 -11.82 0.54
C PRO A 5 -4.70 -10.76 1.35
N GLU A 6 -3.54 -10.34 0.84
CA GLU A 6 -2.71 -9.31 1.50
C GLU A 6 -3.42 -7.95 1.54
N GLU A 7 -4.03 -7.52 0.43
CA GLU A 7 -4.80 -6.28 0.40
C GLU A 7 -6.05 -6.37 1.28
N LEU A 8 -6.79 -7.48 1.23
CA LEU A 8 -7.97 -7.66 2.08
C LEU A 8 -7.62 -7.54 3.57
N PHE A 9 -6.51 -8.16 4.00
CA PHE A 9 -6.06 -8.06 5.38
C PHE A 9 -5.53 -6.66 5.72
N CYS A 10 -4.56 -6.14 4.98
CA CYS A 10 -3.89 -4.88 5.34
C CYS A 10 -4.76 -3.65 5.10
N ARG A 11 -5.56 -3.61 4.03
CA ARG A 11 -6.35 -2.44 3.62
C ARG A 11 -7.79 -2.58 4.08
N GLY A 12 -8.40 -3.73 3.82
CA GLY A 12 -9.77 -4.00 4.25
C GLY A 12 -9.90 -4.03 5.77
N VAL A 13 -9.15 -4.93 6.43
CA VAL A 13 -9.27 -5.15 7.88
C VAL A 13 -8.45 -4.14 8.69
N LEU A 14 -7.12 -4.13 8.54
CA LEU A 14 -6.25 -3.33 9.42
C LEU A 14 -6.45 -1.82 9.23
N LEU A 15 -6.24 -1.32 8.01
CA LEU A 15 -6.41 0.11 7.73
C LEU A 15 -7.88 0.55 7.91
N GLY A 16 -8.85 -0.28 7.51
CA GLY A 16 -10.27 -0.04 7.76
C GLY A 16 -10.58 0.14 9.25
N ALA A 17 -10.05 -0.73 10.11
CA ALA A 17 -10.21 -0.62 11.56
C ALA A 17 -9.54 0.63 12.13
N PHE A 18 -8.30 0.94 11.73
CA PHE A 18 -7.59 2.14 12.17
C PHE A 18 -8.35 3.41 11.79
N LEU A 19 -8.84 3.50 10.55
CA LEU A 19 -9.59 4.65 10.06
C LEU A 19 -10.94 4.78 10.76
N THR A 20 -11.68 3.69 10.91
CA THR A 20 -12.97 3.69 11.61
C THR A 20 -12.81 4.19 13.04
N TYR A 21 -11.77 3.72 13.75
CA TYR A 21 -11.46 4.19 15.09
C TYR A 21 -11.17 5.69 15.12
N VAL A 22 -10.21 6.19 14.32
CA VAL A 22 -9.85 7.61 14.39
C VAL A 22 -10.97 8.53 13.89
N ILE A 23 -11.79 8.07 12.95
CA ILE A 23 -12.94 8.84 12.44
C ILE A 23 -14.05 8.94 13.48
N LYS A 24 -14.32 7.86 14.22
CA LYS A 24 -15.36 7.83 15.25
C LYS A 24 -15.06 8.77 16.43
N TYR A 25 -13.79 8.87 16.82
CA TYR A 25 -13.43 9.57 18.06
C TYR A 25 -12.89 10.98 17.84
N ASP A 26 -11.89 11.16 16.96
CA ASP A 26 -11.30 12.48 16.70
C ASP A 26 -10.40 12.40 15.45
N TYR A 27 -10.95 12.78 14.31
CA TYR A 27 -10.28 12.71 13.01
C TYR A 27 -9.35 13.90 12.79
N THR A 28 -8.08 13.63 12.47
CA THR A 28 -7.12 14.66 11.99
C THR A 28 -6.27 14.11 10.85
N TYR A 29 -5.67 15.00 10.06
CA TYR A 29 -4.70 14.62 9.02
C TYR A 29 -3.55 13.79 9.60
N LYS A 30 -3.02 14.16 10.78
CA LYS A 30 -1.94 13.39 11.42
C LYS A 30 -2.36 11.95 11.73
N LYS A 31 -3.60 11.75 12.20
CA LYS A 31 -4.15 10.43 12.49
C LYS A 31 -4.40 9.62 11.22
N LEU A 32 -4.87 10.25 10.14
CA LEU A 32 -4.97 9.61 8.82
C LEU A 32 -3.61 9.06 8.36
N ILE A 33 -2.56 9.90 8.39
CA ILE A 33 -1.22 9.49 7.99
C ILE A 33 -0.68 8.39 8.91
N LEU A 34 -0.92 8.49 10.22
CA LEU A 34 -0.51 7.45 11.16
C LEU A 34 -1.18 6.11 10.84
N SER A 35 -2.49 6.08 10.56
CA SER A 35 -3.19 4.85 10.16
C SER A 35 -2.60 4.24 8.88
N ILE A 36 -2.31 5.07 7.86
CA ILE A 36 -1.70 4.65 6.60
C ILE A 36 -0.29 4.06 6.84
N VAL A 37 0.56 4.76 7.59
CA VAL A 37 1.93 4.34 7.88
C VAL A 37 1.94 3.07 8.72
N SER A 38 1.11 2.97 9.75
CA SER A 38 1.04 1.78 10.61
C SER A 38 0.61 0.53 9.84
N SER A 39 -0.44 0.61 9.01
CA SER A 39 -0.85 -0.52 8.17
C SER A 39 0.24 -0.91 7.16
N SER A 40 0.89 0.08 6.55
CA SER A 40 1.98 -0.15 5.58
C SER A 40 3.23 -0.75 6.22
N ALA A 41 3.57 -0.32 7.43
CA ALA A 41 4.67 -0.90 8.21
C ALA A 41 4.38 -2.36 8.54
N ILE A 42 3.18 -2.69 9.02
CA ILE A 42 2.77 -4.08 9.28
C ILE A 42 2.87 -4.92 8.00
N PHE A 43 2.34 -4.42 6.87
CA PHE A 43 2.45 -5.10 5.58
C PHE A 43 3.91 -5.41 5.19
N GLY A 44 4.81 -4.44 5.33
CA GLY A 44 6.23 -4.66 5.11
C GLY A 44 6.83 -5.70 6.06
N LEU A 45 6.53 -5.60 7.36
CA LEU A 45 7.07 -6.52 8.39
C LEU A 45 6.61 -7.97 8.19
N LEU A 46 5.42 -8.21 7.63
CA LEU A 46 4.95 -9.56 7.29
C LEU A 46 5.89 -10.29 6.33
N HIS A 47 6.70 -9.56 5.55
CA HIS A 47 7.67 -10.15 4.62
C HIS A 47 8.88 -10.76 5.33
N PHE A 48 9.09 -10.51 6.63
CA PHE A 48 10.10 -11.26 7.40
C PHE A 48 9.80 -12.77 7.48
N THR A 49 8.57 -13.20 7.18
CA THR A 49 8.26 -14.62 6.98
C THR A 49 9.11 -15.28 5.87
N ASN A 50 9.65 -14.48 4.94
CA ASN A 50 10.52 -14.98 3.88
C ASN A 50 11.93 -15.35 4.37
N LEU A 51 12.31 -15.01 5.61
CA LEU A 51 13.53 -15.54 6.23
C LEU A 51 13.57 -17.08 6.30
N THR A 52 12.42 -17.74 6.12
CA THR A 52 12.32 -19.20 6.00
C THR A 52 12.95 -19.77 4.74
N HIS A 53 13.16 -18.95 3.69
CA HIS A 53 13.64 -19.40 2.38
C HIS A 53 14.53 -18.38 1.64
N ALA A 54 14.74 -17.18 2.18
CA ALA A 54 15.55 -16.12 1.59
C ALA A 54 16.60 -15.59 2.58
N PRO A 55 17.80 -15.17 2.08
CA PRO A 55 18.83 -14.54 2.91
C PRO A 55 18.34 -13.28 3.64
N PHE A 56 18.92 -13.02 4.82
CA PHE A 56 18.58 -11.84 5.63
C PHE A 56 18.70 -10.50 4.87
N PRO A 57 19.80 -10.20 4.15
CA PRO A 57 19.92 -8.92 3.44
C PRO A 57 18.84 -8.71 2.38
N LEU A 58 18.49 -9.76 1.63
CA LEU A 58 17.44 -9.70 0.62
C LEU A 58 16.07 -9.50 1.26
N THR A 59 15.82 -10.15 2.40
CA THR A 59 14.56 -10.00 3.12
C THR A 59 14.41 -8.59 3.70
N VAL A 60 15.47 -8.00 4.25
CA VAL A 60 15.44 -6.59 4.72
C VAL A 60 15.13 -5.63 3.57
N MET A 61 15.76 -5.81 2.41
CA MET A 61 15.45 -5.00 1.23
C MET A 61 14.00 -5.17 0.79
N GLN A 62 13.49 -6.41 0.81
CA GLN A 62 12.09 -6.70 0.52
C GLN A 62 11.15 -5.99 1.49
N VAL A 63 11.43 -6.01 2.80
CA VAL A 63 10.63 -5.30 3.82
C VAL A 63 10.57 -3.80 3.51
N ILE A 64 11.70 -3.15 3.22
CA ILE A 64 11.77 -1.72 2.90
C ILE A 64 10.92 -1.39 1.66
N ILE A 65 11.08 -2.18 0.59
CA ILE A 65 10.32 -2.00 -0.66
C ILE A 65 8.83 -2.27 -0.44
N SER A 66 8.48 -3.28 0.37
CA SER A 66 7.11 -3.62 0.71
C SER A 66 6.45 -2.54 1.58
N ILE A 67 7.17 -1.83 2.44
CA ILE A 67 6.62 -0.65 3.15
C ILE A 67 6.26 0.44 2.15
N LEU A 68 7.10 0.72 1.16
CA LEU A 68 6.84 1.75 0.15
C LEU A 68 5.65 1.39 -0.77
N GLY A 69 5.57 0.13 -1.21
CA GLY A 69 4.38 -0.39 -1.90
C GLY A 69 3.15 -0.34 -0.98
N GLY A 70 3.37 -0.68 0.30
CA GLY A 70 2.50 -0.48 1.44
C GLY A 70 1.72 0.82 1.40
N LEU A 71 2.49 1.91 1.45
CA LEU A 71 2.01 3.29 1.44
C LEU A 71 1.22 3.60 0.17
N THR A 72 1.73 3.18 -0.99
CA THR A 72 1.09 3.44 -2.28
C THR A 72 -0.29 2.81 -2.37
N PHE A 73 -0.41 1.53 -2.01
CA PHE A 73 -1.71 0.84 -2.08
C PHE A 73 -2.68 1.40 -1.04
N ALA A 74 -2.20 1.77 0.15
CA ALA A 74 -3.00 2.43 1.17
C ALA A 74 -3.51 3.80 0.69
N PHE A 75 -2.66 4.64 0.09
CA PHE A 75 -3.08 5.91 -0.49
C PHE A 75 -4.12 5.72 -1.59
N ILE A 76 -3.87 4.83 -2.56
CA ILE A 76 -4.85 4.54 -3.61
C ILE A 76 -6.19 4.11 -3.03
N TYR A 77 -6.17 3.25 -2.00
CA TYR A 77 -7.40 2.80 -1.35
C TYR A 77 -8.16 3.93 -0.65
N VAL A 78 -7.49 4.76 0.17
CA VAL A 78 -8.18 5.86 0.88
C VAL A 78 -8.76 6.89 -0.10
N GLN A 79 -8.07 7.12 -1.23
CA GLN A 79 -8.47 8.11 -2.22
C GLN A 79 -9.62 7.63 -3.11
N THR A 80 -9.61 6.37 -3.50
CA THR A 80 -10.65 5.80 -4.37
C THR A 80 -11.86 5.28 -3.59
N GLY A 81 -11.67 4.92 -2.32
CA GLY A 81 -12.69 4.22 -1.53
C GLY A 81 -12.96 2.78 -2.01
N SER A 82 -12.15 2.24 -2.93
CA SER A 82 -12.31 0.90 -3.49
C SER A 82 -11.00 0.12 -3.42
N ILE A 83 -11.06 -1.06 -2.78
CA ILE A 83 -9.90 -1.92 -2.57
C ILE A 83 -9.36 -2.51 -3.88
N TRP A 84 -10.19 -2.59 -4.92
CA TRP A 84 -9.81 -3.19 -6.20
C TRP A 84 -8.71 -2.42 -6.92
N TYR A 85 -8.63 -1.11 -6.74
CA TYR A 85 -7.52 -0.33 -7.31
C TYR A 85 -6.19 -0.67 -6.62
N ALA A 86 -6.20 -0.82 -5.29
CA ALA A 86 -5.03 -1.28 -4.54
C ALA A 86 -4.60 -2.70 -4.97
N VAL A 87 -5.56 -3.61 -5.13
CA VAL A 87 -5.34 -4.97 -5.64
C VAL A 87 -4.71 -4.96 -7.03
N ALA A 88 -5.23 -4.14 -7.96
CA ALA A 88 -4.72 -4.08 -9.32
C ALA A 88 -3.27 -3.57 -9.37
N VAL A 89 -2.95 -2.55 -8.57
CA VAL A 89 -1.58 -2.00 -8.51
C VAL A 89 -0.62 -2.97 -7.80
N HIS A 90 -1.06 -3.66 -6.76
CA HIS A 90 -0.26 -4.72 -6.13
C HIS A 90 -0.04 -5.90 -7.10
N PHE A 91 -1.07 -6.35 -7.80
CA PHE A 91 -0.94 -7.36 -8.83
C PHE A 91 0.10 -6.95 -9.89
N THR A 92 0.05 -5.69 -10.35
CA THR A 92 1.03 -5.16 -11.31
C THR A 92 2.46 -5.22 -10.75
N ASN A 93 2.67 -4.80 -9.50
CA ASN A 93 3.98 -4.91 -8.84
C ASN A 93 4.50 -6.36 -8.81
N ASN A 94 3.63 -7.32 -8.47
CA ASN A 94 4.00 -8.73 -8.39
C ASN A 94 4.27 -9.32 -9.78
N PHE A 95 3.45 -8.97 -10.77
CA PHE A 95 3.63 -9.39 -12.16
C PHE A 95 4.97 -8.91 -12.73
N LEU A 96 5.32 -7.64 -12.49
CA LEU A 96 6.59 -7.07 -12.93
C LEU A 96 7.79 -7.77 -12.27
N ARG A 97 7.70 -8.14 -10.99
CA ARG A 97 8.79 -8.77 -10.23
C ARG A 97 8.91 -10.28 -10.44
N ALA A 98 7.87 -10.94 -10.95
CA ALA A 98 7.91 -12.35 -11.25
C ALA A 98 8.97 -12.63 -12.34
N PRO A 99 9.65 -13.80 -12.31
CA PRO A 99 10.49 -14.22 -13.42
C PRO A 99 9.65 -14.34 -14.70
N ASN A 100 9.92 -13.50 -15.70
CA ASN A 100 9.18 -13.47 -16.96
C ASN A 100 10.11 -13.89 -18.10
N THR A 101 10.11 -15.17 -18.48
CA THR A 101 11.02 -15.72 -19.51
C THR A 101 10.67 -15.28 -20.94
N GLY A 102 9.49 -14.70 -21.15
CA GLY A 102 9.05 -14.16 -22.44
C GLY A 102 9.24 -12.64 -22.61
N ILE A 103 9.77 -11.95 -21.60
CA ILE A 103 10.00 -10.50 -21.63
C ILE A 103 11.50 -10.24 -21.59
N ASP A 104 11.97 -9.35 -22.46
CA ASP A 104 13.37 -8.93 -22.45
C ASP A 104 13.76 -8.34 -21.08
N SER A 105 14.91 -8.74 -20.56
CA SER A 105 15.34 -8.38 -19.20
C SER A 105 15.58 -6.87 -19.04
N SER A 106 15.96 -6.16 -20.12
CA SER A 106 16.11 -4.70 -20.10
C SER A 106 14.75 -4.02 -20.02
N ILE A 107 13.74 -4.54 -20.73
CA ILE A 107 12.35 -4.07 -20.67
C ILE A 107 11.79 -4.29 -19.27
N GLN A 108 11.98 -5.48 -18.70
CA GLN A 108 11.52 -5.79 -17.34
C GLN A 108 12.17 -4.85 -16.31
N THR A 109 13.47 -4.61 -16.42
CA THR A 109 14.21 -3.68 -15.54
C THR A 109 13.68 -2.25 -15.67
N ALA A 110 13.46 -1.77 -16.89
CA ALA A 110 12.89 -0.45 -17.14
C ALA A 110 11.48 -0.33 -16.57
N ALA A 111 10.63 -1.35 -16.75
CA ALA A 111 9.27 -1.37 -16.20
C ALA A 111 9.27 -1.33 -14.65
N LEU A 112 10.17 -2.06 -13.99
CA LEU A 112 10.35 -1.98 -12.54
C LEU A 112 10.77 -0.58 -12.09
N ALA A 113 11.69 0.06 -12.82
CA ALA A 113 12.15 1.41 -12.50
C ALA A 113 11.00 2.42 -12.64
N ILE A 114 10.26 2.38 -13.76
CA ILE A 114 9.08 3.21 -14.01
C ILE A 114 8.05 3.03 -12.90
N PHE A 115 7.75 1.78 -12.53
CA PHE A 115 6.82 1.49 -11.45
C PHE A 115 7.32 2.01 -10.10
N GLY A 116 8.63 1.93 -9.83
CA GLY A 116 9.26 2.52 -8.65
C GLY A 116 9.08 4.03 -8.59
N TYR A 117 9.29 4.76 -9.69
CA TYR A 117 9.03 6.19 -9.76
C TYR A 117 7.56 6.53 -9.56
N PHE A 118 6.65 5.78 -10.19
CA PHE A 118 5.20 5.91 -9.98
C PHE A 118 4.84 5.78 -8.50
N THR A 119 5.37 4.77 -7.83
CA THR A 119 5.14 4.49 -6.39
C THR A 119 5.54 5.70 -5.53
N ILE A 120 6.73 6.26 -5.76
CA ILE A 120 7.22 7.44 -5.04
C ILE A 120 6.34 8.67 -5.32
N LEU A 121 5.99 8.91 -6.59
CA LEU A 121 5.17 10.05 -7.00
C LEU A 121 3.78 10.01 -6.37
N VAL A 122 3.14 8.83 -6.33
CA VAL A 122 1.83 8.64 -5.69
C VAL A 122 1.89 9.01 -4.20
N VAL A 123 2.91 8.51 -3.48
CA VAL A 123 3.10 8.81 -2.06
C VAL A 123 3.30 10.31 -1.83
N VAL A 124 4.21 10.94 -2.57
CA VAL A 124 4.50 12.38 -2.44
C VAL A 124 3.26 13.23 -2.77
N TYR A 125 2.58 12.90 -3.86
CA TYR A 125 1.38 13.61 -4.30
C TYR A 125 0.28 13.55 -3.23
N PHE A 126 -0.03 12.37 -2.70
CA PHE A 126 -1.12 12.24 -1.72
C PHE A 126 -0.77 12.77 -0.33
N LEU A 127 0.50 12.70 0.09
CA LEU A 127 0.97 13.42 1.29
C LEU A 127 0.75 14.93 1.21
N TRP A 128 0.77 15.51 0.01
CA TRP A 128 0.45 16.92 -0.20
C TRP A 128 -1.06 17.14 -0.36
N TYR A 129 -1.73 16.33 -1.18
CA TYR A 129 -3.13 16.49 -1.54
C TYR A 129 -4.07 16.32 -0.33
N ASP A 130 -3.81 15.33 0.53
CA ASP A 130 -4.66 15.00 1.69
C ASP A 130 -4.57 16.04 2.82
N ARG A 131 -3.60 16.96 2.75
CA ARG A 131 -3.57 18.12 3.67
C ARG A 131 -4.69 19.11 3.39
N LYS A 132 -5.18 19.14 2.14
CA LYS A 132 -6.16 20.10 1.65
C LYS A 132 -7.52 19.45 1.37
N HIS A 133 -7.54 18.13 1.19
CA HIS A 133 -8.74 17.40 0.79
C HIS A 133 -8.96 16.19 1.69
N THR A 134 -10.22 15.89 1.97
CA THR A 134 -10.58 14.66 2.70
C THR A 134 -10.69 13.49 1.71
N PRO A 135 -9.99 12.35 1.95
CA PRO A 135 -10.08 11.15 1.14
C PRO A 135 -11.50 10.61 0.98
N GLN A 136 -11.80 9.94 -0.13
CA GLN A 136 -13.14 9.39 -0.38
C GLN A 136 -13.53 8.32 0.64
N LEU A 137 -12.61 7.42 1.01
CA LEU A 137 -12.88 6.39 2.00
C LEU A 137 -13.25 6.98 3.37
N VAL A 138 -12.59 8.07 3.76
CA VAL A 138 -12.91 8.78 5.01
C VAL A 138 -14.34 9.32 4.96
N LYS A 139 -14.78 9.88 3.82
CA LYS A 139 -16.17 10.32 3.64
C LYS A 139 -17.16 9.17 3.75
N ASN A 140 -16.87 8.04 3.11
CA ASN A 140 -17.72 6.85 3.15
C ASN A 140 -17.88 6.33 4.59
N ILE A 141 -16.79 6.23 5.34
CA ILE A 141 -16.83 5.80 6.75
C ILE A 141 -17.63 6.77 7.60
N LYS A 142 -17.45 8.09 7.43
CA LYS A 142 -18.25 9.10 8.14
C LYS A 142 -19.75 8.93 7.87
N GLN A 143 -20.14 8.63 6.63
CA GLN A 143 -21.53 8.38 6.27
C GLN A 143 -22.10 7.12 6.92
N SER A 144 -21.29 6.06 7.11
CA SER A 144 -21.74 4.82 7.75
C SER A 144 -21.86 4.88 9.29
N LEU A 145 -21.29 5.91 9.92
CA LEU A 145 -21.32 6.09 11.37
C LEU A 145 -22.48 6.99 11.85
N ASN A 146 -23.16 7.65 10.91
CA ASN A 146 -24.35 8.46 11.15
C ASN A 146 -25.61 7.62 10.92
#